data_AF-A0A914W7Z3-F1
#
_entry.id   AF-A0A914W7Z3-F1
#
_cell.length_a   1.000
_cell.length_b   1.000
_cell.length_c   1.000
_cell.angle_alpha   90.00
_cell.angle_beta   90.00
_cell.angle_gamma   90.00
#
_symmetry.space_group_name_H-M   'P 1'
#
loop_
_entity.id
_entity.type
_entity.pdbx_description
1 polymer ?
#
loop_
_entity_poly.entity_id
_entity_poly.type
_entity_poly.pdbx_seq_one_letter_code
_entity_poly.pdbx_strand_id
1 'polypeptide(L)'
;MMWTFILLTLGALVTTASSSESSNGGGEGSIDRAIQSWQELYFTWLTDAQKSELDELVGSVDSQDEITKIKVMLKKTQEFYNSIDEERAVKATNDMQMFCKSQMTSFFGPEEMEELKNLKEAEAPKEQLFAKFNEFVAELADTDDRIQVRLYAAFCKVIFKLN
;
A
#
# COMPACT_ATOMS: atom_id res chain seq x y z
N MET A 1 -58.18 53.55 19.04
CA MET A 1 -57.59 53.16 20.34
C MET A 1 -56.08 53.09 20.17
N MET A 2 -55.37 53.57 21.18
CA MET A 2 -54.00 54.10 21.22
C MET A 2 -52.90 53.35 20.44
N TRP A 3 -52.08 54.16 19.78
CA TRP A 3 -50.69 53.89 19.41
C TRP A 3 -49.73 54.03 20.62
N THR A 4 -48.50 53.53 20.42
CA THR A 4 -47.21 53.76 21.14
C THR A 4 -46.78 52.72 22.19
N PHE A 5 -45.68 52.03 21.90
CA PHE A 5 -44.39 51.87 22.65
C PHE A 5 -43.52 50.86 21.84
N ILE A 6 -42.62 51.29 20.93
CA ILE A 6 -41.15 51.52 21.10
C ILE A 6 -40.50 50.40 21.96
N LEU A 7 -39.58 49.54 21.50
CA LEU A 7 -38.17 49.81 21.17
C LEU A 7 -37.49 48.63 20.44
N LEU A 8 -36.74 48.99 19.40
CA LEU A 8 -35.46 48.42 18.93
C LEU A 8 -34.96 47.13 19.59
N THR A 9 -35.01 46.03 18.84
CA THR A 9 -33.94 45.03 18.88
C THR A 9 -33.36 44.86 17.48
N LEU A 10 -32.07 45.20 17.42
CA LEU A 10 -31.02 44.78 16.50
C LEU A 10 -31.43 43.87 15.34
N GLY A 11 -31.02 44.29 14.15
CA GLY A 11 -31.20 43.56 12.91
C GLY A 11 -30.82 42.09 13.03
N ALA A 12 -31.79 41.23 12.73
CA ALA A 12 -31.50 39.89 12.27
C ALA A 12 -31.02 40.03 10.81
N LEU A 13 -29.71 40.25 10.68
CA LEU A 13 -28.98 39.91 9.47
C LEU A 13 -29.39 38.49 9.08
N VAL A 14 -29.71 38.30 7.82
CA VAL A 14 -29.77 36.97 7.21
C VAL A 14 -28.43 36.31 7.46
N THR A 15 -28.37 35.49 8.50
CA THR A 15 -27.43 34.39 8.57
C THR A 15 -28.28 33.17 8.24
N THR A 16 -28.27 32.79 6.97
CA THR A 16 -28.22 31.37 6.69
C THR A 16 -27.17 30.81 7.65
N ALA A 17 -27.61 29.94 8.56
CA ALA A 17 -26.66 29.05 9.19
C ALA A 17 -26.10 28.21 8.04
N SER A 18 -25.03 28.72 7.44
CA SER A 18 -23.94 27.90 6.98
C SER A 18 -23.55 27.11 8.21
N SER A 19 -24.14 25.93 8.36
CA SER A 19 -23.48 24.84 9.05
C SER A 19 -22.18 24.66 8.29
N SER A 20 -21.15 25.40 8.68
CA SER A 20 -19.79 24.97 8.47
C SER A 20 -19.63 23.76 9.38
N GLU A 21 -20.17 22.63 8.93
CA GLU A 21 -19.57 21.35 9.27
C GLU A 21 -18.15 21.46 8.74
N SER A 22 -17.26 21.80 9.67
CA SER A 22 -15.86 21.46 9.63
C SER A 22 -15.76 20.07 9.03
N SER A 23 -15.38 19.98 7.76
CA SER A 23 -14.95 18.75 7.12
C SER A 23 -13.61 18.34 7.75
N ASN A 24 -13.67 17.87 8.99
CA ASN A 24 -12.63 17.06 9.59
C ASN A 24 -12.97 15.60 9.29
N GLY A 25 -12.97 15.27 8.00
CA GLY A 25 -12.77 13.91 7.52
C GLY A 25 -11.31 13.82 7.13
N GLY A 26 -10.44 13.55 8.10
CA GLY A 26 -9.04 13.24 7.82
C GLY A 26 -9.00 12.06 6.86
N GLY A 27 -8.51 12.29 5.65
CA GLY A 27 -8.42 11.26 4.64
C GLY A 27 -7.54 10.13 5.13
N GLU A 28 -8.13 8.99 5.40
CA GLU A 28 -7.45 7.70 5.50
C GLU A 28 -6.54 7.55 4.26
N GLY A 29 -5.24 7.29 4.50
CA GLY A 29 -4.18 7.44 3.51
C GLY A 29 -4.38 6.56 2.28
N SER A 30 -3.83 6.96 1.13
CA SER A 30 -3.92 6.18 -0.12
C SER A 30 -3.44 4.74 0.09
N ILE A 31 -2.37 4.58 0.86
CA ILE A 31 -1.77 3.28 1.17
C ILE A 31 -2.64 2.37 2.04
N ASP A 32 -3.45 2.91 2.96
CA ASP A 32 -4.30 2.11 3.85
C ASP A 32 -5.36 1.36 3.04
N ARG A 33 -5.99 2.04 2.07
CA ARG A 33 -6.91 1.42 1.12
C ARG A 33 -6.23 0.40 0.22
N ALA A 34 -4.99 0.65 -0.18
CA ALA A 34 -4.22 -0.31 -0.97
C ALA A 34 -3.93 -1.59 -0.17
N ILE A 35 -3.54 -1.46 1.11
CA ILE A 35 -3.29 -2.61 2.00
C ILE A 35 -4.55 -3.45 2.19
N GLN A 36 -5.70 -2.82 2.45
CA GLN A 36 -6.99 -3.53 2.52
C GLN A 36 -7.30 -4.26 1.20
N SER A 37 -7.07 -3.62 0.05
CA SER A 37 -7.25 -4.24 -1.26
C SER A 37 -6.31 -5.44 -1.46
N TRP A 38 -5.05 -5.34 -1.03
CA TRP A 38 -4.09 -6.44 -1.11
C TRP A 38 -4.45 -7.61 -0.20
N GLN A 39 -5.04 -7.36 0.96
CA GLN A 39 -5.50 -8.43 1.84
C GLN A 39 -6.60 -9.29 1.20
N GLU A 40 -7.45 -8.68 0.39
CA GLU A 40 -8.52 -9.37 -0.32
C GLU A 40 -8.08 -10.00 -1.64
N LEU A 41 -7.07 -9.43 -2.31
CA LEU A 41 -6.60 -9.95 -3.60
C LEU A 41 -5.45 -10.95 -3.48
N TYR A 42 -4.52 -10.70 -2.56
CA TYR A 42 -3.25 -11.41 -2.51
C TYR A 42 -2.93 -12.01 -1.14
N PHE A 43 -3.46 -11.49 -0.03
CA PHE A 43 -3.14 -12.03 1.30
C PHE A 43 -4.27 -12.96 1.80
N THR A 44 -4.98 -13.59 0.87
CA THR A 44 -6.11 -14.49 1.16
C THR A 44 -5.69 -15.83 1.77
N TRP A 45 -4.39 -16.05 1.98
CA TRP A 45 -3.83 -17.20 2.70
C TRP A 45 -3.60 -16.91 4.20
N LEU A 46 -3.65 -15.62 4.59
CA LEU A 46 -3.63 -15.22 5.99
C LEU A 46 -4.96 -15.57 6.66
N THR A 47 -4.90 -15.90 7.95
CA THR A 47 -6.10 -15.99 8.77
C THR A 47 -6.62 -14.59 9.12
N ASP A 48 -7.88 -14.49 9.52
CA ASP A 48 -8.47 -13.21 9.96
C ASP A 48 -7.68 -12.61 11.14
N ALA A 49 -7.18 -13.45 12.05
CA ALA A 49 -6.32 -13.00 13.15
C ALA A 49 -4.99 -12.41 12.65
N GLN A 50 -4.37 -13.00 11.63
CA GLN A 50 -3.14 -12.47 11.02
C GLN A 50 -3.39 -11.18 10.24
N LYS A 51 -4.54 -11.05 9.56
CA LYS A 51 -4.95 -9.81 8.90
C LYS A 51 -5.17 -8.69 9.93
N SER A 52 -5.89 -8.97 11.01
CA SER A 52 -6.10 -8.02 12.11
C SER A 52 -4.78 -7.58 12.75
N GLU A 53 -3.84 -8.50 13.00
CA GLU A 53 -2.51 -8.16 13.52
C GLU A 53 -1.75 -7.24 12.54
N LEU A 54 -1.88 -7.47 11.23
CA LEU A 54 -1.26 -6.63 10.21
C LEU A 54 -1.85 -5.21 10.20
N ASP A 55 -3.19 -5.10 10.30
CA ASP A 55 -3.90 -3.82 10.32
C ASP A 55 -3.55 -2.99 11.56
N GLU A 56 -3.47 -3.62 12.73
CA GLU A 56 -3.05 -2.96 13.97
C GLU A 56 -1.61 -2.43 13.86
N LEU A 57 -0.69 -3.23 13.33
CA LEU A 57 0.70 -2.83 13.15
C LEU A 57 0.83 -1.65 12.18
N VAL A 58 0.15 -1.71 11.03
CA VAL A 58 0.16 -0.62 10.05
C VAL A 58 -0.53 0.63 10.58
N GLY A 59 -1.65 0.48 11.30
CA GLY A 59 -2.41 1.57 11.89
C GLY A 59 -1.67 2.29 13.03
N SER A 60 -0.64 1.66 13.62
CA SER A 60 0.22 2.28 14.63
C SER A 60 1.28 3.22 14.04
N VAL A 61 1.52 3.17 12.72
CA VAL A 61 2.45 4.06 12.01
C VAL A 61 1.73 5.35 11.63
N ASP A 62 2.46 6.48 11.64
CA ASP A 62 1.93 7.77 11.17
C ASP A 62 1.25 7.62 9.81
N SER A 63 0.03 8.16 9.66
CA SER A 63 -0.77 8.00 8.45
C SER A 63 -0.12 8.61 7.21
N GLN A 64 0.80 9.56 7.37
CA GLN A 64 1.55 10.18 6.29
C GLN A 64 2.87 9.46 5.95
N ASP A 65 3.33 8.53 6.79
CA ASP A 65 4.57 7.77 6.57
C ASP A 65 4.30 6.46 5.80
N GLU A 66 3.94 6.61 4.51
CA GLU A 66 3.60 5.48 3.64
C GLU A 66 4.75 4.48 3.49
N ILE A 67 5.99 4.97 3.42
CA ILE A 67 7.18 4.12 3.29
C ILE A 67 7.34 3.23 4.52
N THR A 68 7.20 3.77 5.73
CA THR A 68 7.27 2.95 6.95
C THR A 68 6.09 1.98 7.03
N LYS A 69 4.88 2.37 6.62
CA LYS A 69 3.73 1.45 6.54
C LYS A 69 4.01 0.26 5.62
N ILE A 70 4.49 0.51 4.40
CA ILE A 70 4.88 -0.54 3.45
C ILE A 70 5.95 -1.44 4.05
N LYS A 71 6.98 -0.86 4.67
CA LYS A 71 8.08 -1.61 5.28
C LYS A 71 7.60 -2.53 6.41
N VAL A 72 6.76 -2.03 7.32
CA VAL A 72 6.21 -2.80 8.44
C VAL A 72 5.32 -3.92 7.92
N MET A 73 4.43 -3.60 6.97
CA MET A 73 3.55 -4.58 6.33
C MET A 73 4.35 -5.71 5.67
N LEU A 74 5.30 -5.38 4.79
CA LEU A 74 6.09 -6.40 4.07
C LEU A 74 6.90 -7.27 5.04
N LYS A 75 7.50 -6.66 6.07
CA LYS A 75 8.25 -7.41 7.08
C LYS A 75 7.36 -8.43 7.78
N LYS A 76 6.18 -8.00 8.25
CA LYS A 76 5.26 -8.88 8.97
C LYS A 76 4.68 -9.97 8.08
N THR A 77 4.30 -9.63 6.85
CA THR A 77 3.85 -10.60 5.85
C THR A 77 4.94 -11.64 5.55
N GLN A 78 6.20 -11.23 5.49
CA GLN A 78 7.33 -12.16 5.33
C GLN A 78 7.52 -13.08 6.54
N GLU A 79 7.35 -12.57 7.77
CA GLU A 79 7.38 -13.40 8.98
C GLU A 79 6.29 -14.48 8.93
N PHE A 80 5.05 -14.10 8.56
CA PHE A 80 3.97 -15.06 8.36
C PHE A 80 4.32 -16.08 7.27
N TYR A 81 4.83 -15.62 6.13
CA TYR A 81 5.19 -16.46 4.98
C TYR A 81 6.27 -17.49 5.32
N ASN A 82 7.24 -17.10 6.14
CA ASN A 82 8.31 -18.00 6.59
C ASN A 82 7.83 -19.04 7.62
N SER A 83 6.70 -18.78 8.28
CA SER A 83 6.11 -19.66 9.30
C SER A 83 4.95 -20.51 8.79
N ILE A 84 4.67 -20.52 7.47
CA ILE A 84 3.52 -21.23 6.93
C ILE A 84 3.65 -22.73 7.12
N ASP A 85 2.53 -23.35 7.48
CA ASP A 85 2.35 -24.79 7.39
C ASP A 85 2.31 -25.24 5.92
N GLU A 86 2.53 -26.53 5.71
CA GLU A 86 2.51 -27.14 4.37
C GLU A 86 1.14 -27.03 3.71
N GLU A 87 0.06 -27.06 4.49
CA GLU A 87 -1.33 -26.98 4.01
C GLU A 87 -1.60 -25.67 3.25
N ARG A 88 -1.11 -24.54 3.76
CA ARG A 88 -1.30 -23.22 3.14
C ARG A 88 -0.17 -22.83 2.19
N ALA A 89 0.92 -23.60 2.11
CA ALA A 89 2.15 -23.22 1.43
C ALA A 89 1.97 -22.93 -0.07
N VAL A 90 1.23 -23.78 -0.77
CA VAL A 90 0.98 -23.62 -2.22
C VAL A 90 0.20 -22.34 -2.48
N LYS A 91 -0.87 -22.11 -1.71
CA LYS A 91 -1.73 -20.94 -1.85
C LYS A 91 -0.96 -19.65 -1.54
N ALA A 92 -0.26 -19.61 -0.41
CA ALA A 92 0.56 -18.48 -0.02
C ALA A 92 1.62 -18.15 -1.08
N THR A 93 2.30 -19.16 -1.62
CA THR A 93 3.31 -18.95 -2.66
C THR A 93 2.71 -18.37 -3.93
N ASN A 94 1.58 -18.90 -4.41
CA ASN A 94 0.93 -18.38 -5.60
C ASN A 94 0.46 -16.94 -5.42
N ASP A 95 -0.23 -16.67 -4.30
CA ASP A 95 -0.76 -15.33 -4.06
C ASP A 95 0.37 -14.30 -3.88
N MET A 96 1.45 -14.65 -3.20
CA MET A 96 2.61 -13.76 -3.03
C MET A 96 3.37 -13.54 -4.32
N GLN A 97 3.46 -14.53 -5.20
CA GLN A 97 4.04 -14.34 -6.53
C GLN A 97 3.17 -13.41 -7.39
N MET A 98 1.84 -13.50 -7.29
CA MET A 98 0.93 -12.57 -7.96
C MET A 98 1.06 -11.15 -7.43
N PHE A 99 1.13 -10.99 -6.10
CA PHE A 99 1.41 -9.70 -5.47
C PHE A 99 2.71 -9.10 -6.00
N CYS A 100 3.81 -9.86 -5.96
CA CYS A 100 5.11 -9.40 -6.45
C CYS A 100 5.09 -8.97 -7.92
N LYS A 101 4.41 -9.73 -8.78
CA LYS A 101 4.25 -9.32 -10.19
C LYS A 101 3.47 -8.01 -10.30
N SER A 102 2.34 -7.90 -9.60
CA SER A 102 1.49 -6.71 -9.60
C SER A 102 2.24 -5.45 -9.17
N GLN A 103 2.94 -5.52 -8.02
CA GLN A 103 3.69 -4.38 -7.49
C GLN A 103 4.86 -3.99 -8.39
N MET A 104 5.56 -4.94 -9.02
CA MET A 104 6.65 -4.59 -9.93
C MET A 104 6.11 -3.98 -11.24
N THR A 105 5.01 -4.53 -11.78
CA THR A 105 4.34 -3.97 -12.96
C THR A 105 3.81 -2.57 -12.71
N SER A 106 3.37 -2.21 -11.50
CA SER A 106 2.89 -0.85 -11.23
C SER A 106 4.00 0.21 -11.29
N PHE A 107 5.27 -0.16 -11.06
CA PHE A 107 6.40 0.77 -11.18
C PHE A 107 6.99 0.80 -12.58
N PHE A 108 7.22 -0.38 -13.17
CA PHE A 108 7.97 -0.46 -14.43
C PHE A 108 7.08 -0.54 -15.67
N GLY A 109 5.86 -1.06 -15.55
CA GLY A 109 5.01 -1.34 -16.70
C GLY A 109 5.26 -2.73 -17.31
N PRO A 110 4.51 -3.10 -18.36
CA PRO A 110 4.51 -4.46 -18.89
C PRO A 110 5.75 -4.80 -19.73
N GLU A 111 6.39 -3.84 -20.39
CA GLU A 111 7.54 -4.09 -21.28
C GLU A 111 8.78 -4.51 -20.48
N GLU A 112 9.15 -3.70 -19.50
CA GLU A 112 10.26 -3.92 -18.57
C GLU A 112 10.05 -5.21 -17.75
N MET A 113 8.80 -5.50 -17.38
CA MET A 113 8.47 -6.75 -16.68
C MET A 113 8.62 -7.98 -17.55
N GLU A 114 8.34 -7.88 -18.85
CA GLU A 114 8.59 -8.98 -19.80
C GLU A 114 10.11 -9.19 -19.99
N GLU A 115 10.92 -8.13 -19.98
CA GLU A 115 12.39 -8.26 -20.01
C GLU A 115 12.94 -9.00 -18.78
N LEU A 116 12.49 -8.64 -17.56
CA LEU A 116 12.89 -9.36 -16.34
C LEU A 116 12.44 -10.82 -16.35
N LYS A 117 11.24 -11.09 -16.87
CA LYS A 117 10.71 -12.45 -17.03
C LYS A 117 11.58 -13.26 -17.99
N ASN A 118 11.92 -12.72 -19.15
CA ASN A 118 12.75 -13.40 -20.14
C ASN A 118 14.13 -13.75 -19.58
N LEU A 119 14.75 -12.86 -18.81
CA LEU A 119 16.01 -13.16 -18.12
C LEU A 119 15.88 -14.31 -17.11
N LYS A 120 14.78 -14.34 -16.36
CA LYS A 120 14.50 -15.41 -15.40
C LYS A 120 14.25 -16.75 -16.09
N GLU A 121 13.47 -16.77 -17.17
CA GLU A 121 13.13 -17.99 -17.93
C GLU A 121 14.31 -18.53 -18.72
N ALA A 122 15.22 -17.66 -19.16
CA ALA A 122 16.49 -18.05 -19.79
C ALA A 122 17.53 -18.59 -18.78
N GLU A 123 17.18 -18.70 -17.49
CA GLU A 123 18.10 -19.06 -16.40
C GLU A 123 19.37 -18.20 -16.40
N ALA A 124 19.24 -16.91 -16.75
CA ALA A 124 20.35 -15.99 -16.74
C ALA A 124 20.94 -15.87 -15.31
N PRO A 125 22.24 -15.55 -15.16
CA PRO A 125 22.84 -15.33 -13.85
C PRO A 125 22.04 -14.29 -13.05
N LYS A 126 21.85 -14.54 -11.75
CA LYS A 126 21.08 -13.64 -10.86
C LYS A 126 21.61 -12.21 -10.88
N GLU A 127 22.91 -12.06 -11.06
CA GLU A 127 23.61 -10.78 -11.18
C GLU A 127 23.11 -9.98 -12.39
N GLN A 128 22.84 -10.65 -13.52
CA GLN A 128 22.30 -9.99 -14.71
C GLN A 128 20.85 -9.55 -14.48
N LEU A 129 20.03 -10.40 -13.86
CA LEU A 129 18.65 -10.05 -13.49
C LEU A 129 18.62 -8.84 -12.54
N PHE A 130 19.52 -8.81 -11.55
CA PHE A 130 19.60 -7.70 -10.60
C PHE A 130 20.22 -6.43 -11.19
N ALA A 131 21.17 -6.56 -12.11
CA ALA A 131 21.70 -5.41 -12.84
C ALA A 131 20.57 -4.75 -13.64
N LYS A 132 19.82 -5.54 -14.42
CA LYS A 132 18.69 -5.05 -15.22
C LYS A 132 17.58 -4.44 -14.37
N PHE A 133 17.22 -5.07 -13.25
CA PHE A 133 16.29 -4.48 -12.28
C PHE A 133 16.78 -3.11 -11.77
N ASN A 134 18.07 -2.98 -11.43
CA ASN A 134 18.62 -1.72 -10.94
C ASN A 134 18.67 -0.62 -12.00
N GLU A 135 18.83 -0.98 -13.28
CA GLU A 135 18.69 -0.04 -14.41
C GLU A 135 17.27 0.54 -14.43
N PHE A 136 16.24 -0.30 -14.39
CA PHE A 136 14.84 0.17 -14.35
C PHE A 136 14.54 1.03 -13.12
N VAL A 137 15.07 0.68 -11.94
CA VAL A 137 14.91 1.53 -10.74
C VAL A 137 15.61 2.89 -10.91
N ALA A 138 16.73 2.97 -11.61
CA ALA A 138 17.43 4.23 -11.84
C ALA A 138 16.68 5.19 -12.78
N GLU A 139 15.84 4.64 -13.65
CA GLU A 139 15.00 5.39 -14.59
C GLU A 139 13.73 5.97 -13.95
N LEU A 140 13.30 5.43 -12.81
CA LEU A 140 12.18 6.01 -12.04
C LEU A 140 12.51 7.43 -11.58
N ALA A 141 11.64 8.38 -11.90
CA ALA A 141 11.84 9.80 -11.58
C ALA A 141 11.71 10.09 -10.08
N ASP A 142 10.69 9.51 -9.44
CA ASP A 142 10.32 9.78 -8.06
C ASP A 142 11.24 9.04 -7.07
N THR A 143 11.64 9.73 -5.99
CA THR A 143 12.55 9.15 -4.99
C THR A 143 11.86 8.12 -4.11
N ASP A 144 10.61 8.35 -3.76
CA ASP A 144 9.82 7.48 -2.92
C ASP A 144 9.47 6.21 -3.71
N ASP A 145 9.15 6.31 -5.00
CA ASP A 145 8.98 5.14 -5.88
C ASP A 145 10.23 4.25 -5.88
N ARG A 146 11.43 4.86 -6.00
CA ARG A 146 12.71 4.14 -5.94
C ARG A 146 12.92 3.45 -4.59
N ILE A 147 12.43 4.02 -3.49
CA ILE A 147 12.50 3.40 -2.17
C ILE A 147 11.49 2.26 -2.08
N GLN A 148 10.24 2.50 -2.45
CA GLN A 148 9.15 1.53 -2.40
C GLN A 148 9.45 0.29 -3.23
N VAL A 149 9.86 0.45 -4.50
CA VAL A 149 10.20 -0.68 -5.38
C VAL A 149 11.35 -1.52 -4.82
N ARG A 150 12.30 -0.92 -4.11
CA ARG A 150 13.39 -1.65 -3.43
C ARG A 150 12.88 -2.42 -2.21
N LEU A 151 11.93 -1.88 -1.46
CA LEU A 151 11.26 -2.61 -0.37
C LEU A 151 10.51 -3.83 -0.91
N TYR A 152 9.70 -3.66 -1.95
CA TYR A 152 9.03 -4.77 -2.61
C TYR A 152 10.02 -5.78 -3.18
N ALA A 153 11.12 -5.32 -3.79
CA ALA A 153 12.12 -6.23 -4.38
C ALA A 153 12.82 -7.08 -3.32
N ALA A 154 13.12 -6.51 -2.15
CA ALA A 154 13.69 -7.27 -1.05
C ALA A 154 12.75 -8.40 -0.60
N PHE A 155 11.46 -8.11 -0.46
CA PHE A 155 10.43 -9.12 -0.16
C PHE A 155 10.30 -10.16 -1.29
N CYS A 156 10.18 -9.72 -2.54
CA CYS A 156 9.93 -10.57 -3.69
C CYS A 156 11.09 -11.51 -4.04
N LYS A 157 12.34 -11.13 -3.68
CA LYS A 157 13.48 -12.06 -3.79
C LYS A 157 13.28 -13.30 -2.93
N VAL A 158 12.74 -13.15 -1.72
CA VAL A 158 12.41 -14.30 -0.84
C VAL A 158 11.35 -15.17 -1.49
N ILE A 159 10.26 -14.56 -1.98
CA ILE A 159 9.13 -15.26 -2.62
C ILE A 159 9.56 -16.03 -3.87
N PHE A 160 10.39 -15.42 -4.71
CA PHE A 160 10.92 -16.06 -5.93
C PHE A 160 12.18 -16.89 -5.70
N LYS A 161 12.65 -17.01 -4.46
CA LYS A 161 13.87 -17.76 -4.08
C LYS A 161 15.11 -17.30 -4.85
N LEU A 162 15.25 -15.99 -5.03
CA LEU A 162 16.37 -15.34 -5.76
C LEU A 162 17.57 -14.99 -4.85
N ASN A 163 17.70 -15.67 -3.71
CA ASN A 163 18.71 -15.38 -2.69
C ASN A 163 20.13 -15.77 -3.11
#